data_AF-A0A9P8VWL7-F1
#
_entry.id   AF-A0A9P8VWL7-F1
#
_cell.length_a   1.000
_cell.length_b   1.000
_cell.length_c   1.000
_cell.angle_alpha   90.00
_cell.angle_beta   90.00
_cell.angle_gamma   90.00
#
_symmetry.space_group_name_H-M   'P 1'
#
loop_
_entity.id
_entity.type
_entity.pdbx_description
1 polymer ?
#
loop_
_entity_poly.entity_id
_entity_poly.type
_entity_poly.pdbx_seq_one_letter_code
_entity_poly.pdbx_strand_id
1 'polypeptide(L)'
;YATLSHCWGKSHALRLTAETKTRLENGIAITSLGRTFHDAVVVARKMGIQVVWIDSLCVIQDSKEDWEIEASRMAHVYRGALLNIAATSAANTDAGFLPRKERRPLEPFVVTLEGTEFPEGRYTLSDS
;
A
#
# COMPACT_ATOMS: atom_id res chain seq x y z
N TYR A 1 -2.53 14.70 9.37
CA TYR A 1 -2.50 13.64 8.34
C TYR A 1 -1.34 13.91 7.39
N ALA A 2 -0.96 12.92 6.58
CA ALA A 2 -0.05 13.09 5.45
C ALA A 2 -0.84 13.10 4.14
N THR A 3 -0.29 13.66 3.07
CA THR A 3 -0.84 13.55 1.71
C THR A 3 0.05 12.66 0.84
N LEU A 4 -0.51 12.07 -0.21
CA LEU A 4 0.23 11.32 -1.22
C LEU A 4 0.07 11.98 -2.60
N SER A 5 1.18 12.43 -3.19
CA SER A 5 1.27 12.73 -4.62
C SER A 5 1.79 11.50 -5.36
N HIS A 6 1.03 11.00 -6.33
CA HIS A 6 1.38 9.78 -7.06
C HIS A 6 0.90 9.83 -8.52
N CYS A 7 1.56 9.06 -9.39
CA CYS A 7 1.07 8.81 -10.74
C CYS A 7 -0.01 7.73 -10.71
N TRP A 8 -1.17 8.00 -11.30
CA TRP A 8 -2.26 7.03 -11.40
C TRP A 8 -1.95 5.95 -12.46
N GLY A 9 -1.22 6.33 -13.51
CA GLY A 9 -0.92 5.48 -14.67
C GLY A 9 -2.19 4.97 -15.36
N LYS A 10 -2.08 3.82 -16.05
CA LYS A 10 -3.21 3.12 -16.69
C LYS A 10 -3.89 2.08 -15.76
N SER A 11 -3.53 2.08 -14.48
CA SER A 11 -4.01 1.06 -13.53
C SER A 11 -5.47 1.30 -13.15
N HIS A 12 -6.22 0.20 -13.01
CA HIS A 12 -7.54 0.15 -12.40
C HIS A 12 -7.42 0.12 -10.87
N ALA A 13 -6.62 1.04 -10.33
CA ALA A 13 -6.46 1.18 -8.89
C ALA A 13 -7.81 1.32 -8.20
N LEU A 14 -7.89 0.85 -6.96
CA LEU A 14 -9.03 1.11 -6.10
C LEU A 14 -9.28 2.62 -6.04
N ARG A 15 -10.50 3.02 -6.40
CA ARG A 15 -10.95 4.41 -6.45
C ARG A 15 -12.24 4.54 -5.67
N LEU A 16 -12.45 5.71 -5.08
CA LEU A 16 -13.73 6.09 -4.50
C LEU A 16 -14.70 6.46 -5.64
N THR A 17 -15.72 5.64 -5.82
CA THR A 17 -16.84 5.86 -6.75
C THR A 17 -18.14 5.65 -5.98
N ALA A 18 -19.29 5.96 -6.57
CA ALA A 18 -20.57 5.66 -5.96
C ALA A 18 -20.72 4.18 -5.59
N GLU A 19 -20.19 3.28 -6.43
CA GLU A 19 -20.24 1.82 -6.23
C GLU A 19 -19.28 1.32 -5.14
N THR A 20 -18.10 1.94 -5.00
CA THR A 20 -17.08 1.48 -4.03
C THR A 20 -17.16 2.19 -2.69
N LYS A 21 -17.92 3.28 -2.58
CA LYS A 21 -18.04 4.13 -1.38
C LYS A 21 -18.34 3.32 -0.12
N THR A 22 -19.44 2.55 -0.12
CA THR A 22 -19.84 1.74 1.05
C THR A 22 -18.74 0.74 1.45
N ARG A 23 -18.03 0.16 0.47
CA ARG A 23 -16.93 -0.77 0.73
C ARG A 23 -15.73 -0.07 1.37
N LEU A 24 -15.41 1.14 0.92
CA LEU A 24 -14.31 1.94 1.46
C LEU A 24 -14.63 2.46 2.87
N GLU A 25 -15.87 2.89 3.12
CA GLU A 25 -16.34 3.35 4.44
C GLU A 25 -16.32 2.24 5.50
N ASN A 26 -16.66 1.01 5.11
CA ASN A 26 -16.57 -0.17 5.98
C ASN A 26 -15.13 -0.65 6.23
N GLY A 27 -14.15 -0.02 5.58
CA GLY A 27 -12.75 -0.40 5.65
C GLY A 27 -12.41 -1.52 4.67
N ILE A 28 -11.15 -1.52 4.25
CA ILE A 28 -10.59 -2.51 3.34
C ILE A 28 -9.26 -3.03 3.89
N ALA A 29 -8.90 -4.26 3.50
CA ALA A 29 -7.60 -4.81 3.85
C ALA A 29 -6.49 -3.99 3.19
N ILE A 30 -5.41 -3.70 3.93
CA ILE A 30 -4.26 -2.97 3.37
C ILE A 30 -3.62 -3.70 2.18
N THR A 31 -3.80 -5.03 2.11
CA THR A 31 -3.32 -5.89 1.02
C THR A 31 -4.11 -5.73 -0.27
N SER A 32 -5.29 -5.11 -0.26
CA SER A 32 -6.06 -4.79 -1.47
C SER A 32 -5.66 -3.44 -2.08
N LEU A 33 -4.83 -2.66 -1.38
CA LEU A 33 -4.27 -1.43 -1.90
C LEU A 33 -3.13 -1.73 -2.88
N GLY A 34 -3.03 -0.94 -3.95
CA GLY A 34 -1.87 -0.98 -4.82
C GLY A 34 -0.58 -0.66 -4.06
N ARG A 35 0.55 -1.18 -4.56
CA ARG A 35 1.84 -1.12 -3.85
C ARG A 35 2.26 0.29 -3.44
N THR A 36 1.98 1.30 -4.26
CA THR A 36 2.29 2.70 -3.97
C THR A 36 1.50 3.22 -2.76
N PHE A 37 0.24 2.82 -2.61
CA PHE A 37 -0.59 3.21 -1.46
C PHE A 37 -0.14 2.48 -0.19
N HIS A 38 0.18 1.20 -0.31
CA HIS A 38 0.77 0.43 0.79
C HIS A 38 2.06 1.08 1.30
N ASP A 39 2.99 1.43 0.41
CA ASP A 39 4.25 2.08 0.75
C ASP A 39 4.03 3.45 1.41
N ALA A 40 3.06 4.24 0.94
CA ALA A 40 2.69 5.50 1.57
C ALA A 40 2.18 5.31 3.01
N VAL A 41 1.36 4.29 3.25
CA VAL A 41 0.89 3.95 4.60
C VAL A 41 2.06 3.50 5.50
N VAL A 42 2.99 2.71 4.96
CA VAL A 42 4.21 2.30 5.70
C VAL A 42 5.04 3.52 6.12
N VAL A 43 5.28 4.45 5.19
CA VAL A 43 6.00 5.70 5.48
C VAL A 43 5.27 6.53 6.54
N ALA A 44 3.98 6.77 6.37
CA ALA A 44 3.18 7.55 7.30
C ALA A 44 3.22 6.95 8.72
N ARG A 45 3.03 5.63 8.84
CA ARG A 45 3.10 4.94 10.14
C ARG A 45 4.47 5.06 10.81
N LYS A 46 5.56 4.94 10.05
CA LYS A 46 6.93 5.13 10.56
C LYS A 46 7.17 6.55 11.08
N MET A 47 6.47 7.53 10.52
CA MET A 47 6.51 8.93 10.97
C MET A 47 5.50 9.24 12.08
N GLY A 48 4.81 8.24 12.64
CA GLY A 48 3.79 8.43 13.68
C GLY A 48 2.47 9.04 13.16
N ILE A 49 2.25 9.04 11.84
CA ILE A 49 1.06 9.61 11.21
C ILE A 49 0.06 8.49 10.94
N GLN A 50 -1.15 8.59 11.51
CA GLN A 50 -2.18 7.55 11.40
C GLN A 50 -3.08 7.68 10.17
N VAL A 51 -3.12 8.86 9.54
CA VAL A 51 -4.05 9.18 8.46
C VAL A 51 -3.28 9.66 7.24
N VAL A 52 -3.55 9.06 6.09
CA VAL A 52 -3.03 9.45 4.78
C VAL A 52 -4.19 9.83 3.88
N TRP A 53 -4.13 11.02 3.31
CA TRP A 53 -5.06 11.47 2.28
C TRP A 53 -4.51 11.10 0.90
N ILE A 54 -5.35 10.43 0.10
CA ILE A 54 -5.03 9.98 -1.26
C ILE A 54 -6.21 10.42 -2.13
N ASP A 55 -5.96 11.29 -3.10
CA ASP A 55 -6.98 11.87 -3.98
C ASP A 55 -7.95 10.83 -4.55
N SER A 56 -7.43 9.72 -5.07
CA SER A 56 -8.22 8.63 -5.67
C SER A 56 -9.15 7.92 -4.68
N LEU A 57 -8.90 8.02 -3.37
CA LEU A 57 -9.68 7.36 -2.30
C LEU A 57 -10.49 8.35 -1.46
N CYS A 58 -10.22 9.65 -1.57
CA CYS A 58 -10.86 10.69 -0.76
C CYS A 58 -11.79 11.61 -1.57
N VAL A 59 -11.76 11.53 -2.91
CA VAL A 59 -12.64 12.29 -3.82
C VAL A 59 -13.46 11.32 -4.67
N ILE A 60 -14.74 11.60 -4.91
CA ILE A 60 -15.62 10.73 -5.71
C ILE A 60 -15.29 10.89 -7.20
N GLN A 61 -14.71 9.84 -7.78
CA GLN A 61 -14.09 9.88 -9.11
C GLN A 61 -15.07 9.84 -10.28
N ASP A 62 -16.30 9.39 -10.04
CA ASP A 62 -17.40 9.34 -11.01
C ASP A 62 -18.39 10.51 -10.84
N SER A 63 -18.07 11.49 -10.00
CA SER A 63 -18.86 12.71 -9.81
C SER A 63 -18.08 13.96 -10.21
N LYS A 64 -18.51 14.58 -11.31
CA LYS A 64 -17.89 15.84 -11.78
C LYS A 64 -18.08 16.98 -10.77
N GLU A 65 -19.27 17.06 -10.17
CA GLU A 65 -19.60 18.08 -9.17
C GLU A 65 -18.72 17.96 -7.92
N ASP A 66 -18.57 16.74 -7.41
CA ASP A 66 -17.70 16.46 -6.26
C ASP A 66 -16.23 16.77 -6.59
N TRP A 67 -15.79 16.37 -7.78
CA TRP A 67 -14.45 16.69 -8.26
C TRP A 67 -14.18 18.20 -8.33
N GLU A 68 -15.12 19.01 -8.86
CA GLU A 68 -14.94 20.47 -8.95
C GLU A 68 -14.82 21.12 -7.56
N ILE A 69 -15.64 20.66 -6.60
CA ILE A 69 -15.59 21.12 -5.20
C ILE A 69 -14.25 20.74 -4.57
N GLU A 70 -13.85 19.48 -4.64
CA GLU A 70 -12.65 18.99 -3.98
C GLU A 70 -11.37 19.49 -4.66
N ALA A 71 -11.37 19.67 -5.98
CA ALA A 71 -10.27 20.30 -6.72
C ALA A 71 -10.03 21.74 -6.24
N SER A 72 -11.08 22.50 -5.96
CA SER A 72 -10.96 23.86 -5.40
C SER A 72 -10.36 23.86 -3.98
N ARG A 73 -10.55 22.78 -3.23
CA ARG A 73 -10.06 22.60 -1.85
C ARG A 73 -8.69 21.95 -1.77
N MET A 74 -8.21 21.35 -2.86
CA MET A 74 -6.99 20.55 -2.86
C MET A 74 -5.78 21.34 -2.32
N ALA A 75 -5.64 22.61 -2.67
CA ALA A 75 -4.60 23.48 -2.12
C ALA A 75 -4.66 23.58 -0.58
N HIS A 76 -5.86 23.64 0.00
CA HIS A 76 -6.04 23.65 1.45
C HIS A 76 -5.70 22.31 2.10
N VAL A 77 -6.05 21.19 1.44
CA VAL A 77 -5.71 19.83 1.90
C VAL A 77 -4.20 19.66 1.96
N TYR A 78 -3.48 19.97 0.87
CA TYR A 78 -2.02 19.88 0.84
C TYR A 78 -1.37 20.83 1.85
N ARG A 79 -1.88 22.06 2.00
CA ARG A 79 -1.37 23.02 2.99
C ARG A 79 -1.59 22.58 4.44
N GLY A 80 -2.66 21.85 4.72
CA GLY A 80 -3.00 21.35 6.05
C GLY A 80 -2.28 20.05 6.44
N ALA A 81 -1.58 19.41 5.51
CA ALA A 81 -0.85 18.18 5.76
C ALA A 81 0.42 18.42 6.59
N LEU A 82 0.75 17.49 7.48
CA LEU A 82 2.01 17.54 8.23
C LEU A 82 3.21 17.34 7.29
N LEU A 83 3.05 16.49 6.29
CA LEU A 83 4.01 16.27 5.22
C LEU A 83 3.29 15.75 3.97
N ASN A 84 3.95 15.90 2.83
CA ASN A 84 3.56 15.26 1.59
C ASN A 84 4.53 14.14 1.23
N ILE A 85 4.00 12.96 0.92
CA ILE A 85 4.75 11.83 0.37
C ILE A 85 4.65 11.94 -1.15
N ALA A 86 5.77 12.19 -1.83
CA ALA A 86 5.82 12.24 -3.28
C ALA A 86 6.39 10.92 -3.83
N ALA A 87 5.54 10.07 -4.41
CA ALA A 87 5.92 8.79 -4.99
C ALA A 87 6.45 8.96 -6.44
N THR A 88 7.49 9.76 -6.62
CA THR A 88 7.98 10.17 -7.96
C THR A 88 8.63 9.04 -8.75
N SER A 89 9.14 7.99 -8.09
CA SER A 89 9.71 6.80 -8.73
C SER A 89 8.67 5.76 -9.14
N ALA A 90 7.43 5.88 -8.64
CA ALA A 90 6.36 4.94 -8.93
C ALA A 90 5.61 5.36 -10.21
N ALA A 91 5.73 4.57 -11.27
CA ALA A 91 5.08 4.85 -12.56
C ALA A 91 3.54 4.74 -12.51
N ASN A 92 2.99 4.04 -11.53
CA ASN A 92 1.56 3.87 -11.30
C ASN A 92 1.28 3.43 -9.85
N THR A 93 0.01 3.29 -9.49
CA THR A 93 -0.43 2.87 -8.15
C THR A 93 0.05 1.46 -7.75
N ASP A 94 0.34 0.60 -8.73
CA ASP A 94 0.85 -0.74 -8.50
C ASP A 94 2.36 -0.82 -8.52
N ALA A 95 3.12 0.23 -8.77
CA ALA A 95 4.58 0.12 -8.88
C ALA A 95 5.25 -0.07 -7.50
N GLY A 96 4.82 0.70 -6.49
CA GLY A 96 5.57 0.86 -5.25
C GLY A 96 6.80 1.75 -5.43
N PHE A 97 7.33 2.27 -4.32
CA PHE A 97 8.51 3.13 -4.30
C PHE A 97 9.50 2.77 -3.19
N LEU A 98 9.16 1.83 -2.30
CA LEU A 98 10.09 1.30 -1.31
C LEU A 98 10.82 0.07 -1.86
N PRO A 99 12.10 -0.12 -1.50
CA PRO A 99 12.82 -1.35 -1.83
C PRO A 99 12.13 -2.54 -1.15
N ARG A 100 11.90 -3.61 -1.90
CA ARG A 100 11.43 -4.86 -1.32
C ARG A 100 12.59 -5.47 -0.53
N LYS A 101 12.34 -5.88 0.71
CA LYS A 101 13.19 -6.93 1.29
C LYS A 101 13.00 -8.14 0.39
N GLU A 102 13.96 -8.43 -0.47
CA GLU A 102 14.07 -9.77 -1.03
C GLU A 102 13.98 -10.72 0.14
N ARG A 103 13.15 -11.77 0.01
CA ARG A 103 13.30 -12.90 0.91
C ARG A 103 14.74 -13.33 0.70
N ARG A 104 15.61 -13.08 1.69
CA ARG A 104 16.93 -13.68 1.66
C ARG A 104 16.68 -15.17 1.47
N PRO A 105 17.29 -15.81 0.46
CA PRO A 105 17.20 -17.25 0.32
C PRO A 105 17.45 -17.85 1.69
N LEU A 106 16.56 -18.73 2.14
CA LEU A 106 16.83 -19.45 3.37
C LEU A 106 18.12 -20.23 3.11
N GLU A 107 19.18 -19.90 3.86
CA GLU A 107 20.37 -20.73 3.89
C GLU A 107 19.91 -22.15 4.25
N PRO A 108 20.28 -23.17 3.46
CA PRO A 108 19.89 -24.54 3.74
C PRO A 108 20.29 -24.89 5.17
N PHE A 109 19.33 -25.32 5.97
CA PHE A 109 19.62 -25.81 7.31
C PHE A 109 19.25 -27.28 7.39
N VAL A 110 20.10 -28.02 8.12
CA VAL A 110 19.98 -29.47 8.28
C VAL A 110 19.29 -29.75 9.60
N VAL A 111 18.22 -30.53 9.53
CA VAL A 111 17.57 -31.09 10.71
C VAL A 111 17.91 -32.58 10.78
N THR A 112 18.46 -33.00 11.92
CA THR A 112 18.66 -34.41 12.25
C THR A 112 17.55 -34.83 13.20
N LEU A 113 16.78 -35.84 12.82
CA LEU A 113 15.75 -36.41 13.69
C LEU A 113 16.28 -37.71 14.29
N GLU A 114 16.45 -37.73 15.61
CA GLU A 114 16.80 -38.90 16.40
C GLU A 114 15.71 -39.09 17.48
N GLY A 115 15.17 -40.31 17.61
CA GLY A 115 14.20 -40.63 18.66
C GLY A 115 12.81 -40.02 18.50
N THR A 116 12.41 -39.68 17.27
CA THR A 116 11.05 -39.17 16.96
C THR A 116 10.16 -40.26 16.33
N GLU A 117 8.84 -40.07 16.32
CA GLU A 117 7.89 -40.94 15.60
C GLU A 117 8.01 -40.84 14.06
N PHE A 118 8.77 -39.86 13.55
CA PHE A 118 9.08 -39.71 12.14
C PHE A 118 10.29 -40.56 11.74
N PRO A 119 10.41 -40.94 10.45
CA PRO A 119 11.56 -41.70 9.98
C PRO A 119 12.88 -40.99 10.33
N GLU A 120 13.83 -41.76 10.87
CA GLU A 120 15.16 -41.25 11.17
C GLU A 120 15.86 -40.87 9.86
N GLY A 121 16.53 -39.71 9.87
CA GLY A 121 17.19 -39.23 8.67
C GLY A 121 17.65 -37.79 8.73
N ARG A 122 18.39 -37.41 7.68
CA ARG A 122 18.90 -36.06 7.48
C ARG A 122 18.05 -35.34 6.44
N TYR A 123 17.32 -34.32 6.89
CA TYR A 123 16.43 -33.55 6.04
C TYR A 123 17.07 -32.21 5.69
N THR A 124 17.08 -31.87 4.40
CA THR A 124 17.57 -30.57 3.90
C THR A 124 16.36 -29.76 3.48
N LEU A 125 16.17 -28.60 4.08
CA LEU A 125 15.13 -27.65 3.71
C LEU A 125 15.78 -26.45 3.03
N SER A 126 15.31 -26.12 1.82
CA SER A 126 15.69 -24.93 1.06
C SER A 126 14.46 -24.35 0.36
N ASP A 127 14.45 -23.04 0.12
CA ASP A 127 13.44 -22.41 -0.75
C ASP A 127 13.77 -22.78 -2.22
N SER A 128 12.75 -22.99 -3.06
CA SER A 128 12.91 -23.36 -4.49
C SER A 128 13.16 -22.16 -5.39
#